data_AF-E2ANS8-F1
#
_entry.id   AF-E2ANS8-F1
#
_cell.length_a   1.000
_cell.length_b   1.000
_cell.length_c   1.000
_cell.angle_alpha   90.00
_cell.angle_beta   90.00
_cell.angle_gamma   90.00
#
_symmetry.space_group_name_H-M   'P 1'
#
loop_
_entity.id
_entity.type
_entity.pdbx_description
1 polymer ?
#
loop_
_entity_poly.entity_id
_entity_poly.type
_entity_poly.pdbx_seq_one_letter_code
_entity_poly.pdbx_strand_id
1 'polypeptide(L)'
;LTFREWTPYNYSEVVFYVIYARQLISTMFGSVVNVACDTLICGLLLHVCCQIEILECRLKKISLGRNNLRECVYQHDSIFKFAFMINEKFQIIIGIQFIVSTLVVCSNLYQLAKITFSAESFPMILYTCSMLAQILIYCWYGNEVKLKV
;
A
#
# COMPACT_ATOMS: atom_id res chain seq x y z
N LEU A 1 -19.32 20.43 9.16
CA LEU A 1 -18.09 20.21 8.37
C LEU A 1 -17.71 18.75 8.47
N THR A 2 -17.19 18.16 7.40
CA THR A 2 -16.76 16.75 7.35
C THR A 2 -15.52 16.53 8.22
N PHE A 3 -14.62 17.54 8.28
CA PHE A 3 -13.48 17.57 9.19
C PHE A 3 -13.47 18.90 9.96
N ARG A 4 -13.09 18.86 11.24
CA ARG A 4 -12.90 20.07 12.04
C ARG A 4 -11.66 20.81 11.55
N GLU A 5 -11.85 22.04 11.11
CA GLU A 5 -10.80 22.93 10.60
C GLU A 5 -11.00 24.32 11.21
N TRP A 6 -9.90 24.99 11.54
CA TRP A 6 -9.96 26.38 11.98
C TRP A 6 -10.13 27.30 10.77
N THR A 7 -11.08 28.23 10.84
CA THR A 7 -11.31 29.21 9.78
C THR A 7 -11.33 30.62 10.37
N PRO A 8 -10.73 31.61 9.69
CA PRO A 8 -10.67 32.99 10.18
C PRO A 8 -11.97 33.78 9.99
N TYR A 9 -12.98 33.19 9.34
CA TYR A 9 -14.26 33.85 9.00
C TYR A 9 -15.44 33.23 9.77
N ASN A 10 -16.43 34.04 10.11
CA ASN A 10 -17.68 33.54 10.69
C ASN A 10 -18.49 32.75 9.64
N TYR A 11 -19.11 31.63 10.05
CA TYR A 11 -19.91 30.78 9.17
C TYR A 11 -21.17 31.51 8.70
N SER A 12 -21.12 32.06 7.48
CA SER A 12 -22.33 32.37 6.71
C SER A 12 -22.77 31.12 5.94
N GLU A 13 -24.05 30.97 5.62
CA GLU A 13 -24.58 29.78 4.92
C GLU A 13 -23.81 29.48 3.63
N VAL A 14 -23.53 30.50 2.82
CA VAL A 14 -22.79 30.35 1.55
C VAL A 14 -21.34 29.90 1.80
N VAL A 15 -20.68 30.50 2.80
CA VAL A 15 -19.29 30.17 3.16
C VAL A 15 -19.20 28.73 3.68
N PHE A 16 -20.20 28.28 4.43
CA PHE A 16 -20.29 26.91 4.91
C PHE A 16 -20.37 25.90 3.75
N TYR A 17 -21.26 26.11 2.77
CA TYR A 17 -21.38 25.22 1.61
C TYR A 17 -20.10 25.16 0.78
N VAL A 18 -19.42 26.30 0.58
CA VAL A 18 -18.14 26.36 -0.15
C VAL A 18 -17.05 25.58 0.58
N ILE A 19 -16.89 25.77 1.88
CA ILE A 19 -15.89 25.05 2.67
C ILE A 19 -16.20 23.55 2.68
N TYR A 20 -17.47 23.17 2.82
CA TYR A 20 -17.90 21.78 2.78
C TYR A 20 -17.57 21.11 1.44
N ALA A 21 -17.90 21.76 0.31
CA ALA A 21 -17.56 21.26 -1.02
C ALA A 21 -16.04 21.12 -1.21
N ARG A 22 -15.26 22.10 -0.76
CA ARG A 22 -13.79 22.06 -0.78
C ARG A 22 -13.25 20.86 0.02
N GLN A 23 -13.72 20.68 1.26
CA GLN A 23 -13.29 19.56 2.11
C GLN A 23 -13.62 18.21 1.47
N LEU A 24 -14.80 18.07 0.87
CA LEU A 24 -15.21 16.85 0.18
C LEU A 24 -14.29 16.55 -1.01
N ILE A 25 -14.09 17.52 -1.91
CA ILE A 25 -13.24 17.34 -3.11
C ILE A 25 -11.80 17.02 -2.70
N SER A 26 -11.24 17.76 -1.73
CA SER A 26 -9.87 17.53 -1.25
C SER A 26 -9.70 16.14 -0.67
N THR A 27 -10.69 15.66 0.09
CA THR A 27 -10.64 14.34 0.73
C THR A 27 -10.74 13.22 -0.31
N MET A 28 -11.64 13.37 -1.29
CA MET A 28 -11.79 12.41 -2.39
C MET A 28 -10.54 12.35 -3.25
N PHE A 29 -9.93 13.50 -3.55
CA PHE A 29 -8.68 13.52 -4.31
C PHE A 29 -7.53 12.86 -3.53
N GLY A 30 -7.39 13.19 -2.23
CA GLY A 30 -6.37 12.60 -1.37
C GLY A 30 -6.52 11.09 -1.24
N SER A 31 -7.75 10.58 -1.07
CA SER A 31 -8.00 9.14 -0.97
C SER A 31 -7.70 8.40 -2.27
N VAL A 32 -8.11 8.95 -3.42
CA VAL A 32 -7.82 8.36 -4.74
C VAL A 32 -6.32 8.28 -5.00
N VAL A 33 -5.58 9.37 -4.73
CA VAL A 33 -4.12 9.39 -4.90
C VAL A 33 -3.46 8.36 -3.97
N ASN A 34 -3.88 8.29 -2.71
CA ASN A 34 -3.34 7.29 -1.77
C ASN A 34 -3.59 5.87 -2.27
N VAL A 35 -4.82 5.54 -2.66
CA VAL A 35 -5.18 4.20 -3.16
C VAL A 35 -4.41 3.87 -4.44
N ALA A 36 -4.22 4.84 -5.34
CA ALA A 36 -3.44 4.65 -6.56
C ALA A 36 -1.96 4.35 -6.24
N CYS A 37 -1.36 5.08 -5.30
CA CYS A 37 0.01 4.83 -4.85
C CYS A 37 0.16 3.44 -4.22
N ASP A 38 -0.74 3.07 -3.30
CA ASP A 38 -0.71 1.75 -2.67
C ASP A 38 -0.87 0.62 -3.70
N THR A 39 -1.80 0.79 -4.65
CA THR A 39 -2.05 -0.20 -5.72
C THR A 39 -0.84 -0.30 -6.66
N LEU A 40 -0.21 0.82 -7.00
CA LEU A 40 0.98 0.84 -7.85
C LEU A 40 2.14 0.08 -7.20
N ILE A 41 2.45 0.36 -5.92
CA ILE A 41 3.56 -0.30 -5.22
C ILE A 41 3.26 -1.80 -5.06
N CYS A 42 2.05 -2.17 -4.62
CA CYS A 42 1.65 -3.58 -4.54
C CYS A 42 1.73 -4.28 -5.90
N GLY A 43 1.29 -3.64 -6.98
CA GLY A 43 1.37 -4.18 -8.34
C GLY A 43 2.80 -4.39 -8.81
N LEU A 44 3.72 -3.46 -8.50
CA LEU A 44 5.14 -3.57 -8.81
C LEU A 44 5.79 -4.74 -8.05
N LEU A 45 5.49 -4.89 -6.76
CA LEU A 45 5.99 -6.00 -5.94
C LEU A 45 5.46 -7.36 -6.41
N LEU A 46 4.16 -7.44 -6.70
CA LEU A 46 3.53 -8.64 -7.29
C LEU A 46 4.20 -9.00 -8.62
N HIS A 47 4.48 -8.00 -9.46
CA HIS A 47 5.16 -8.21 -10.74
C HIS A 47 6.56 -8.82 -10.53
N VAL A 48 7.34 -8.32 -9.56
CA VAL A 48 8.66 -8.92 -9.22
C VAL A 48 8.49 -10.38 -8.81
N CYS A 49 7.59 -10.69 -7.89
CA CYS A 49 7.39 -12.07 -7.42
C CYS A 49 6.96 -13.02 -8.54
N CYS A 50 6.04 -12.58 -9.41
CA CYS A 50 5.59 -13.35 -10.56
C CYS A 50 6.75 -13.62 -11.53
N GLN A 51 7.61 -12.63 -11.80
CA GLN A 51 8.78 -12.82 -12.66
C GLN A 51 9.78 -13.82 -12.08
N ILE A 52 9.95 -13.85 -10.75
CA ILE A 52 10.79 -14.84 -10.08
C ILE A 52 10.20 -16.26 -10.21
N GLU A 53 8.89 -16.43 -10.05
CA GLU A 53 8.23 -17.74 -10.24
C GLU A 53 8.35 -18.26 -11.68
N ILE A 54 8.24 -17.36 -12.66
CA ILE A 54 8.47 -17.69 -14.07
C ILE A 54 9.90 -18.17 -14.28
N LEU A 55 10.88 -17.47 -13.69
CA LEU A 55 12.29 -17.86 -13.75
C LEU A 55 12.51 -19.23 -13.12
N GLU A 56 11.93 -19.51 -11.95
CA GLU A 56 12.00 -20.82 -11.28
C GLU A 56 11.44 -21.93 -12.17
N CYS A 57 10.28 -21.70 -12.79
CA CYS A 57 9.67 -22.63 -13.76
C CYS A 57 10.59 -22.90 -14.96
N ARG A 58 11.27 -21.87 -15.48
CA ARG A 58 12.22 -22.01 -16.60
C ARG A 58 13.47 -22.78 -16.16
N LEU A 59 13.99 -22.52 -14.96
CA LEU A 59 15.13 -23.25 -14.39
C LEU A 59 14.82 -24.74 -14.18
N LYS A 60 13.63 -25.10 -13.68
CA LYS A 60 13.17 -26.50 -13.58
C LYS A 60 13.08 -27.20 -14.94
N LYS A 61 12.77 -26.47 -16.01
CA LYS A 61 12.80 -27.02 -17.38
C LYS A 61 14.22 -27.22 -17.91
N ILE A 62 15.19 -26.42 -17.46
CA ILE A 62 16.61 -26.57 -17.83
C ILE A 62 17.19 -27.82 -17.17
N SER A 63 16.88 -28.08 -15.89
CA SER A 63 17.34 -29.30 -15.21
C SER A 63 16.84 -30.59 -15.88
N LEU A 64 15.78 -30.51 -16.69
CA LEU A 64 15.24 -31.61 -17.50
C LEU A 64 15.91 -31.75 -18.89
N GLY A 65 17.03 -31.06 -19.14
CA GLY A 65 17.87 -31.26 -20.34
C GLY A 65 17.76 -30.18 -21.42
N ARG A 66 17.26 -28.97 -21.09
CA ARG A 66 17.15 -27.86 -22.06
C ARG A 66 18.23 -26.80 -21.82
N ASN A 67 19.05 -26.47 -22.82
CA ASN A 67 20.22 -25.60 -22.66
C ASN A 67 19.92 -24.09 -22.81
N ASN A 68 19.05 -23.54 -21.96
CA ASN A 68 18.69 -22.10 -21.98
C ASN A 68 19.19 -21.32 -20.75
N LEU A 69 20.25 -21.81 -20.08
CA LEU A 69 20.79 -21.21 -18.84
C LEU A 69 21.15 -19.73 -19.02
N ARG A 70 21.74 -19.37 -20.17
CA ARG A 70 22.12 -17.99 -20.49
C ARG A 70 20.94 -17.03 -20.39
N GLU A 71 19.80 -17.38 -20.98
CA GLU A 71 18.59 -16.56 -20.97
C GLU A 71 18.01 -16.41 -19.56
N CYS A 72 18.07 -17.47 -18.74
CA CYS A 72 17.64 -17.41 -17.35
C CYS A 72 18.52 -16.48 -16.51
N VAL A 73 19.83 -16.48 -16.72
CA VAL A 73 20.76 -15.55 -16.03
C VAL A 73 20.46 -14.10 -16.43
N TYR A 74 20.22 -13.82 -17.72
CA TYR A 74 19.83 -12.47 -18.16
C TYR A 74 18.48 -12.02 -17.57
N GLN A 75 17.50 -12.93 -17.51
CA GLN A 75 16.20 -12.64 -16.90
C GLN A 75 16.36 -12.37 -15.39
N HIS A 76 17.14 -13.17 -14.67
CA HIS A 76 17.42 -12.94 -13.25
C HIS A 76 18.06 -11.58 -12.99
N ASP A 77 19.10 -11.22 -13.77
CA ASP A 77 19.76 -9.90 -13.65
C ASP A 77 18.78 -8.74 -13.92
N SER A 78 17.88 -8.90 -14.89
CA SER A 78 16.86 -7.90 -15.20
C SER A 78 15.84 -7.75 -14.05
N ILE A 79 15.39 -8.86 -13.47
CA ILE A 79 14.49 -8.86 -12.30
C ILE A 79 15.17 -8.19 -11.11
N PHE A 80 16.43 -8.53 -10.84
CA PHE A 80 17.19 -7.97 -9.73
C PHE A 80 17.37 -6.46 -9.87
N LYS A 81 17.73 -5.98 -11.07
CA LYS A 81 17.82 -4.52 -11.37
C LYS A 81 16.49 -3.82 -11.19
N PHE A 82 15.39 -4.44 -11.62
CA PHE A 82 14.05 -3.89 -11.46
C PHE A 82 13.63 -3.80 -9.98
N ALA A 83 13.87 -4.86 -9.21
CA ALA A 83 13.60 -4.87 -7.76
C ALA A 83 14.44 -3.82 -7.01
N PHE A 84 15.72 -3.67 -7.38
CA PHE A 84 16.58 -2.63 -6.81
C PHE A 84 16.07 -1.22 -7.11
N MET A 85 15.65 -0.96 -8.35
CA MET A 85 15.05 0.32 -8.74
C MET A 85 13.76 0.61 -7.97
N ILE A 86 12.87 -0.38 -7.80
CA ILE A 86 11.65 -0.21 -6.98
C ILE A 86 12.03 0.15 -5.55
N ASN A 87 12.96 -0.58 -4.95
CA ASN A 87 13.40 -0.31 -3.59
C ASN A 87 13.99 1.10 -3.47
N GLU A 88 14.89 1.49 -4.36
CA GLU A 88 15.52 2.82 -4.33
C GLU A 88 14.48 3.95 -4.42
N LYS A 89 13.48 3.83 -5.31
CA LYS A 89 12.47 4.85 -5.55
C LYS A 89 11.38 4.91 -4.47
N PHE A 90 10.98 3.76 -3.92
CA PHE A 90 9.81 3.67 -3.05
C PHE A 90 10.14 3.36 -1.59
N GLN A 91 11.37 3.02 -1.21
CA GLN A 91 11.73 2.67 0.18
C GLN A 91 11.30 3.72 1.22
N ILE A 92 11.51 5.02 0.93
CA ILE A 92 11.15 6.10 1.86
C ILE A 92 9.63 6.21 1.95
N ILE A 93 8.94 6.13 0.82
CA ILE A 93 7.48 6.21 0.75
C ILE A 93 6.85 5.04 1.52
N ILE A 94 7.33 3.82 1.31
CA ILE A 94 6.90 2.61 2.03
C ILE A 94 7.17 2.76 3.53
N GLY A 95 8.33 3.29 3.92
CA GLY A 95 8.68 3.53 5.32
C GLY A 95 7.73 4.53 5.99
N ILE A 96 7.44 5.66 5.35
CA ILE A 96 6.47 6.64 5.85
C ILE A 96 5.07 6.01 5.95
N GLN A 97 4.65 5.26 4.92
CA GLN A 97 3.35 4.59 4.90
C GLN A 97 3.22 3.62 6.09
N PHE A 98 4.25 2.83 6.38
CA PHE A 98 4.24 1.90 7.51
C PHE A 98 4.10 2.62 8.86
N ILE A 99 4.80 3.74 9.05
CA ILE A 99 4.71 4.55 10.27
C ILE A 99 3.30 5.13 10.42
N VAL A 100 2.78 5.76 9.36
CA VAL A 100 1.46 6.39 9.37
C VAL A 100 0.35 5.36 9.60
N SER A 101 0.34 4.26 8.85
CA SER A 101 -0.65 3.19 9.03
C SER A 101 -0.59 2.58 10.43
N THR A 102 0.60 2.41 11.01
CA THR A 102 0.74 1.94 12.40
C THR A 102 0.10 2.90 13.40
N LEU A 103 0.38 4.21 13.29
CA LEU A 103 -0.21 5.22 14.17
C LEU A 103 -1.74 5.26 14.06
N VAL A 104 -2.26 5.14 12.83
CA VAL A 104 -3.70 5.09 12.55
C VAL A 104 -4.33 3.84 13.17
N VAL A 105 -3.73 2.67 12.97
CA VAL A 105 -4.21 1.42 13.57
C VAL A 105 -4.20 1.49 15.09
N CYS A 106 -3.13 1.98 15.71
CA CYS A 106 -3.05 2.15 17.16
C CYS A 106 -4.15 3.09 17.69
N SER A 107 -4.36 4.23 17.01
CA SER A 107 -5.40 5.20 17.38
C SER A 107 -6.81 4.61 17.22
N ASN A 108 -7.04 3.84 16.17
CA ASN A 108 -8.33 3.23 15.91
C ASN A 108 -8.64 2.11 16.90
N LEU A 109 -7.66 1.24 17.19
CA LEU A 109 -7.81 0.19 18.20
C LEU A 109 -8.07 0.77 19.59
N TYR A 110 -7.41 1.89 19.95
CA TYR A 110 -7.67 2.58 21.21
C TYR A 110 -9.10 3.12 21.31
N GLN A 111 -9.60 3.73 20.24
CA GLN A 111 -10.99 4.20 20.20
C GLN A 111 -11.98 3.03 20.25
N LEU A 112 -11.70 1.95 19.51
CA LEU A 112 -12.53 0.75 19.51
C LEU A 112 -12.59 0.10 20.91
N ALA A 113 -11.49 0.13 21.66
CA ALA A 113 -11.43 -0.38 23.04
C ALA A 113 -12.25 0.47 24.04
N LYS A 114 -12.56 1.73 23.71
CA LYS A 114 -13.32 2.65 24.56
C LYS A 114 -14.83 2.66 24.29
N ILE A 115 -15.26 2.32 23.09
CA ILE A 115 -16.67 2.36 22.69
C ILE A 115 -17.36 1.02 22.96
N THR A 116 -18.64 1.07 23.32
CA THR A 116 -19.50 -0.12 23.35
C THR A 116 -19.74 -0.56 21.90
N PHE A 117 -19.48 -1.84 21.58
CA PHE A 117 -19.69 -2.38 20.24
C PHE A 117 -21.08 -2.03 19.71
N SER A 118 -21.12 -1.23 18.64
CA SER A 118 -22.35 -0.76 17.99
C SER A 118 -22.22 -0.85 16.46
N ALA A 119 -23.34 -0.67 15.74
CA ALA A 119 -23.35 -0.64 14.28
C ALA A 119 -22.42 0.45 13.69
N GLU A 120 -22.21 1.53 14.42
CA GLU A 120 -21.33 2.66 14.04
C GLU A 120 -19.83 2.31 14.14
N SER A 121 -19.49 1.21 14.81
CA SER A 121 -18.11 0.72 14.95
C SER A 121 -17.64 -0.08 13.72
N PHE A 122 -18.57 -0.60 12.90
CA PHE A 122 -18.24 -1.46 11.75
C PHE A 122 -17.32 -0.80 10.71
N PRO A 123 -17.57 0.45 10.26
CA PRO A 123 -16.68 1.11 9.30
C PRO A 123 -15.25 1.24 9.82
N MET A 124 -15.10 1.51 11.13
CA MET A 124 -13.82 1.65 11.80
C MET A 124 -13.06 0.32 11.90
N ILE A 125 -13.78 -0.77 12.16
CA ILE A 125 -13.23 -2.13 12.16
C ILE A 125 -12.77 -2.52 10.75
N LEU A 126 -13.63 -2.34 9.73
CA LEU A 126 -13.31 -2.65 8.34
C LEU A 126 -12.08 -1.87 7.87
N TYR A 127 -11.99 -0.59 8.20
CA TYR A 127 -10.84 0.25 7.89
C TYR A 127 -9.56 -0.21 8.61
N THR A 128 -9.67 -0.67 9.86
CA THR A 128 -8.52 -1.21 10.61
C THR A 128 -8.04 -2.53 9.99
N CYS A 129 -8.95 -3.41 9.61
CA CYS A 129 -8.63 -4.67 8.92
C CYS A 129 -7.97 -4.43 7.56
N SER A 130 -8.45 -3.46 6.78
CA SER A 130 -7.84 -3.15 5.48
C SER A 130 -6.43 -2.60 5.62
N MET A 131 -6.20 -1.69 6.59
CA MET A 131 -4.86 -1.18 6.89
C MET A 131 -3.90 -2.28 7.34
N LEU A 132 -4.35 -3.22 8.17
CA LEU A 132 -3.56 -4.39 8.57
C LEU A 132 -3.24 -5.29 7.38
N ALA A 133 -4.20 -5.53 6.48
CA ALA A 133 -3.96 -6.31 5.27
C ALA A 133 -2.91 -5.66 4.35
N GLN A 134 -2.97 -4.34 4.18
CA GLN A 134 -1.96 -3.59 3.40
C GLN A 134 -0.56 -3.78 4.00
N ILE A 135 -0.41 -3.62 5.32
CA ILE A 135 0.85 -3.83 6.02
C ILE A 135 1.37 -5.27 5.81
N LEU A 136 0.49 -6.26 5.99
CA LEU A 136 0.85 -7.67 5.81
C LEU A 136 1.31 -7.98 4.39
N ILE A 137 0.65 -7.42 3.37
CA ILE A 137 1.03 -7.60 1.97
C ILE A 137 2.43 -7.05 1.68
N TYR A 138 2.74 -5.83 2.15
CA TYR A 138 4.08 -5.25 1.98
C TYR A 138 5.16 -6.11 2.66
N CYS A 139 4.90 -6.54 3.89
CA CYS A 139 5.83 -7.41 4.64
C CYS A 139 6.00 -8.78 3.98
N TRP A 140 4.92 -9.36 3.47
CA TRP A 140 4.93 -10.65 2.78
C TRP A 140 5.82 -10.60 1.53
N TYR A 141 5.65 -9.60 0.68
CA TYR A 141 6.46 -9.46 -0.52
C TYR A 141 7.92 -9.16 -0.20
N GLY A 142 8.21 -8.33 0.81
CA GLY A 142 9.57 -8.12 1.29
C GLY A 142 10.22 -9.43 1.74
N ASN A 143 9.48 -10.28 2.46
CA ASN A 143 9.95 -11.58 2.90
C ASN A 143 10.17 -12.56 1.73
N GLU A 144 9.23 -12.65 0.80
CA GLU A 144 9.35 -13.49 -0.40
C GLU A 144 10.56 -13.13 -1.26
N VAL A 145 10.80 -11.83 -1.47
CA VAL A 145 11.98 -11.36 -2.20
C VAL A 145 13.26 -11.74 -1.45
N LYS A 146 13.29 -11.60 -0.12
CA LYS A 146 14.44 -11.99 0.70
C LYS A 146 14.72 -13.50 0.67
N LEU A 147 13.69 -14.34 0.62
CA LEU A 147 13.84 -15.80 0.59
C LEU A 147 14.25 -16.33 -0.79
N LYS A 148 13.96 -15.57 -1.85
CA LYS A 148 14.23 -15.95 -3.24
C LYS A 148 15.54 -15.38 -3.81
N VAL A 149 16.25 -14.55 -3.05
CA VAL A 149 17.62 -14.03 -3.32
C VAL A 149 18.62 -14.75 -2.44
#